data_AF-A0A3M9ZCA6-F1
#
_entry.id   AF-A0A3M9ZCA6-F1
#
_cell.length_a   1.000
_cell.length_b   1.000
_cell.length_c   1.000
_cell.angle_alpha   90.00
_cell.angle_beta   90.00
_cell.angle_gamma   90.00
#
_symmetry.space_group_name_H-M   'P 1'
#
loop_
_entity.id
_entity.type
_entity.pdbx_description
1 polymer ?
#
loop_
_entity_poly.entity_id
_entity_poly.type
_entity_poly.pdbx_seq_one_letter_code
_entity_poly.pdbx_strand_id
1 'polypeptide(L)'
;MRAVALLLLVVFPGFGFTAVSTYWLWRDWAALTASHQRYMQVATANPTQTDLMIAAAAENRHRINCFAEGVGVLLGSVVWAIGIHGLCTMPRRS
;
A
#
# COMPACT_ATOMS: atom_id res chain seq x y z
N MET A 1 11.60 -28.97 9.47
CA MET A 1 11.06 -27.97 10.42
C MET A 1 11.43 -26.53 10.08
N ARG A 2 12.72 -26.18 9.88
CA ARG A 2 13.14 -24.80 9.56
C ARG A 2 12.50 -24.22 8.29
N ALA A 3 12.45 -25.00 7.20
CA ALA A 3 11.79 -24.56 5.97
C ALA A 3 10.27 -24.31 6.16
N VAL A 4 9.59 -25.21 6.88
CA VAL A 4 8.17 -25.04 7.23
C VAL A 4 7.95 -23.79 8.09
N ALA A 5 8.85 -23.53 9.04
CA ALA A 5 8.77 -22.31 9.85
C ALA A 5 8.95 -21.04 9.02
N LEU A 6 9.90 -20.99 8.07
CA LEU A 6 10.05 -19.86 7.16
C LEU A 6 8.81 -19.64 6.30
N LEU A 7 8.22 -20.72 5.78
CA LEU A 7 6.99 -20.62 4.99
C LEU A 7 5.82 -20.06 5.80
N LEU A 8 5.56 -20.64 6.97
CA LEU A 8 4.38 -20.30 7.79
C LEU A 8 4.51 -18.96 8.52
N LEU A 9 5.72 -18.60 8.98
CA LEU A 9 5.90 -17.42 9.84
C LEU A 9 6.45 -16.20 9.11
N VAL A 10 7.00 -16.38 7.90
CA VAL A 10 7.64 -15.27 7.15
C VAL A 10 7.02 -15.11 5.77
N VAL A 11 7.04 -16.17 4.95
CA VAL A 11 6.59 -16.07 3.55
C VAL A 11 5.10 -15.81 3.47
N PHE A 12 4.26 -16.67 4.06
CA PHE A 12 2.80 -16.48 3.98
C PHE A 12 2.31 -15.21 4.66
N PRO A 13 2.78 -14.83 5.87
CA PRO A 13 2.38 -13.56 6.48
C PRO A 13 2.84 -12.34 5.68
N GLY A 14 4.08 -12.33 5.17
CA GLY A 14 4.59 -11.23 4.35
C GLY A 14 3.84 -11.09 3.03
N PHE A 15 3.54 -12.20 2.36
CA PHE A 15 2.71 -12.21 1.16
C PHE A 15 1.28 -11.75 1.45
N GLY A 16 0.66 -12.26 2.52
CA GLY A 16 -0.68 -11.87 2.93
C GLY A 16 -0.79 -10.38 3.22
N PHE A 17 0.17 -9.82 3.97
CA PHE A 17 0.24 -8.39 4.25
C PHE A 17 0.41 -7.57 2.96
N THR A 18 1.31 -7.99 2.06
CA THR A 18 1.47 -7.37 0.74
C THR A 18 0.18 -7.36 -0.05
N ALA A 19 -0.54 -8.47 -0.08
CA ALA A 19 -1.79 -8.61 -0.83
C ALA A 19 -2.89 -7.70 -0.27
N VAL A 20 -3.05 -7.66 1.07
CA VAL A 20 -4.02 -6.78 1.74
C VAL A 20 -3.70 -5.31 1.47
N SER A 21 -2.43 -4.89 1.62
CA SER A 21 -2.05 -3.51 1.34
C SER A 21 -2.19 -3.15 -0.13
N THR A 22 -1.88 -4.07 -1.06
CA THR A 22 -2.08 -3.83 -2.49
C THR A 22 -3.57 -3.63 -2.82
N TYR A 23 -4.45 -4.42 -2.19
CA TYR A 23 -5.89 -4.29 -2.37
C TYR A 23 -6.40 -2.91 -1.92
N TRP A 24 -5.99 -2.46 -0.73
CA TRP A 24 -6.40 -1.14 -0.22
C TRP A 24 -5.75 0.01 -1.00
N LEU A 25 -4.47 -0.12 -1.35
CA LEU A 25 -3.77 0.84 -2.20
C LEU A 25 -4.53 1.11 -3.50
N TRP A 26 -5.02 0.06 -4.16
CA TRP A 26 -5.77 0.22 -5.41
C TRP A 26 -7.08 0.98 -5.21
N ARG A 27 -7.79 0.72 -4.10
CA ARG A 27 -9.06 1.41 -3.77
C ARG A 27 -8.82 2.87 -3.41
N ASP A 28 -7.84 3.15 -2.56
CA ASP A 28 -7.47 4.52 -2.21
C ASP A 28 -6.95 5.29 -3.42
N TRP A 29 -6.25 4.63 -4.35
CA TRP A 29 -5.79 5.26 -5.59
C TRP A 29 -6.95 5.69 -6.49
N ALA A 30 -7.97 4.84 -6.63
CA ALA A 30 -9.19 5.19 -7.35
C ALA A 30 -9.93 6.36 -6.67
N ALA A 31 -10.05 6.34 -5.35
CA ALA A 31 -10.66 7.42 -4.58
C ALA A 31 -9.87 8.73 -4.68
N LEU A 32 -8.54 8.65 -4.64
CA LEU A 32 -7.64 9.79 -4.86
C LEU A 32 -7.86 10.42 -6.23
N THR A 33 -7.93 9.59 -7.28
CA THR A 33 -8.15 10.06 -8.66
C THR A 33 -9.48 10.81 -8.78
N ALA A 34 -10.56 10.26 -8.20
CA ALA A 34 -11.87 10.91 -8.18
C ALA A 34 -11.85 12.22 -7.36
N SER A 35 -11.18 12.23 -6.21
CA SER A 35 -11.04 13.42 -5.36
C SER A 35 -10.23 14.51 -6.06
N HIS A 36 -9.19 14.15 -6.79
CA HIS A 36 -8.36 15.07 -7.56
C HIS A 36 -9.16 15.70 -8.70
N GLN A 37 -9.96 14.92 -9.43
CA GLN A 37 -10.87 15.45 -10.46
C GLN A 37 -11.87 16.44 -9.87
N ARG A 38 -12.43 16.16 -8.68
CA ARG A 38 -13.33 17.07 -7.98
C ARG A 38 -12.64 18.36 -7.54
N TYR A 39 -11.41 18.27 -7.04
CA TYR A 39 -10.60 19.44 -6.72
C TYR A 39 -10.40 20.34 -7.96
N MET A 40 -10.07 19.75 -9.11
CA MET A 40 -9.91 20.50 -10.37
C MET A 40 -11.20 21.20 -10.80
N GLN A 41 -12.36 20.53 -10.67
CA GLN A 41 -13.66 21.15 -10.96
C GLN A 41 -13.94 22.35 -10.06
N VAL A 42 -13.71 22.20 -8.75
CA VAL A 42 -13.86 23.30 -7.77
C VAL A 42 -12.92 24.45 -8.11
N ALA A 43 -11.66 24.16 -8.43
CA ALA A 43 -10.67 25.17 -8.79
C ALA A 43 -11.06 26.00 -10.02
N THR A 44 -11.76 25.42 -10.98
CA THR A 44 -12.23 26.11 -12.19
C THR A 44 -13.55 26.87 -12.04
N ALA A 45 -14.29 26.67 -10.94
CA ALA A 45 -15.66 27.18 -10.77
C ALA A 45 -15.74 28.50 -9.97
N ASN A 46 -14.72 29.36 -10.03
CA ASN A 46 -14.58 30.58 -9.20
C ASN A 46 -14.82 30.31 -7.70
N PRO A 47 -14.06 29.38 -7.08
CA PRO A 47 -14.31 28.96 -5.72
C PRO A 47 -13.93 30.02 -4.69
N THR A 48 -14.52 29.94 -3.51
CA THR A 48 -13.95 30.63 -2.35
C THR A 48 -12.68 29.93 -1.89
N GLN A 49 -11.83 30.62 -1.13
CA GLN A 49 -10.65 30.00 -0.53
C GLN A 49 -11.01 28.80 0.36
N THR A 50 -12.14 28.88 1.07
CA THR A 50 -12.64 27.79 1.92
C THR A 50 -12.99 26.55 1.09
N ASP A 51 -13.65 26.70 -0.05
CA ASP A 51 -14.02 25.58 -0.92
C ASP A 51 -12.78 24.85 -1.46
N LEU A 52 -11.76 25.61 -1.86
CA LEU A 52 -10.46 25.06 -2.28
C LEU A 52 -9.78 24.29 -1.15
N MET A 53 -9.76 24.85 0.07
CA MET A 53 -9.15 24.20 1.22
C MET A 53 -9.86 22.90 1.61
N ILE A 54 -11.19 22.88 1.56
CA ILE A 54 -11.99 21.66 1.83
C ILE A 54 -11.67 20.59 0.78
N ALA A 55 -11.67 20.96 -0.50
CA ALA A 55 -11.38 20.02 -1.58
C ALA A 55 -9.94 19.48 -1.51
N ALA A 56 -8.96 20.34 -1.22
CA ALA A 56 -7.57 19.95 -1.05
C ALA A 56 -7.37 19.02 0.16
N ALA A 57 -8.04 19.29 1.28
CA ALA A 57 -7.99 18.43 2.46
C ALA A 57 -8.60 17.04 2.19
N ALA A 58 -9.69 16.98 1.41
CA ALA A 58 -10.30 15.72 0.99
C ALA A 58 -9.36 14.89 0.12
N GLU A 59 -8.69 15.50 -0.86
CA GLU A 59 -7.69 14.83 -1.69
C GLU A 59 -6.49 14.34 -0.86
N ASN A 60 -5.98 15.19 0.02
CA ASN A 60 -4.78 14.89 0.79
C ASN A 60 -4.96 13.69 1.73
N ARG A 61 -6.18 13.46 2.25
CA ARG A 61 -6.50 12.24 2.99
C ARG A 61 -6.19 10.98 2.18
N HIS A 62 -6.65 10.93 0.93
CA HIS A 62 -6.41 9.77 0.07
C HIS A 62 -4.95 9.64 -0.34
N ARG A 63 -4.22 10.75 -0.52
CA ARG A 63 -2.76 10.72 -0.76
C ARG A 63 -2.00 10.06 0.39
N ILE A 64 -2.34 10.41 1.62
CA ILE A 64 -1.70 9.84 2.82
C ILE A 64 -2.05 8.35 2.95
N ASN A 65 -3.29 7.95 2.70
CA ASN A 65 -3.67 6.54 2.71
C ASN A 65 -2.93 5.74 1.63
N CYS A 66 -2.90 6.22 0.39
CA CYS A 66 -2.12 5.60 -0.69
C CYS A 66 -0.64 5.46 -0.31
N PHE A 67 -0.07 6.47 0.33
CA PHE A 67 1.32 6.39 0.80
C PHE A 67 1.49 5.31 1.87
N ALA A 68 0.62 5.27 2.87
CA ALA A 68 0.68 4.27 3.94
C ALA A 68 0.55 2.85 3.40
N GLU A 69 -0.42 2.61 2.51
CA GLU A 69 -0.60 1.30 1.89
C GLU A 69 0.56 0.96 0.93
N GLY A 70 1.10 1.93 0.21
CA GLY A 70 2.31 1.76 -0.60
C GLY A 70 3.52 1.31 0.23
N VAL A 71 3.71 1.91 1.40
CA VAL A 71 4.73 1.45 2.36
C VAL A 71 4.40 0.04 2.86
N GLY A 72 3.13 -0.27 3.12
CA GLY A 72 2.68 -1.61 3.51
C GLY A 72 3.04 -2.69 2.48
N VAL A 73 2.78 -2.41 1.19
CA VAL A 73 3.17 -3.27 0.07
C VAL A 73 4.68 -3.50 0.05
N LEU A 74 5.49 -2.44 0.19
CA LEU A 74 6.95 -2.56 0.18
C LEU A 74 7.46 -3.38 1.37
N LEU A 75 6.99 -3.11 2.58
CA LEU A 75 7.40 -3.83 3.78
C LEU A 75 7.02 -5.31 3.71
N GLY A 76 5.77 -5.61 3.36
CA GLY A 76 5.32 -6.99 3.13
C GLY A 76 6.19 -7.67 2.08
N SER A 77 6.50 -6.96 1.00
CA SER A 77 7.29 -7.46 -0.12
C SER A 77 8.73 -7.78 0.26
N VAL A 78 9.33 -7.00 1.15
CA VAL A 78 10.66 -7.27 1.70
C VAL A 78 10.63 -8.49 2.61
N VAL A 79 9.61 -8.62 3.48
CA VAL A 79 9.52 -9.72 4.45
C VAL A 79 9.42 -11.09 3.76
N TRP A 80 8.48 -11.28 2.82
CA TRP A 80 8.37 -12.58 2.15
C TRP A 80 9.58 -12.86 1.23
N ALA A 81 10.22 -11.84 0.65
CA ALA A 81 11.46 -12.00 -0.11
C ALA A 81 12.61 -12.50 0.77
N ILE A 82 12.75 -11.98 2.00
CA ILE A 82 13.71 -12.51 2.99
C ILE A 82 13.41 -13.97 3.32
N GLY A 83 12.13 -14.32 3.50
CA GLY A 83 11.70 -15.70 3.74
C GLY A 83 12.08 -16.65 2.59
N ILE A 84 11.83 -16.24 1.34
CA ILE A 84 12.20 -16.99 0.13
C ILE A 84 13.73 -17.12 0.05
N HIS A 85 14.47 -16.03 0.26
CA HIS A 85 15.93 -16.06 0.25
C HIS A 85 16.49 -17.04 1.28
N GLY A 86 15.93 -17.06 2.50
CA GLY A 86 16.31 -18.01 3.55
C GLY A 86 15.98 -19.47 3.18
N LEU A 87 14.92 -19.72 2.41
CA LEU A 87 14.62 -21.06 1.89
C LEU A 87 15.63 -21.49 0.83
N CYS A 88 16.02 -20.59 -0.07
CA CYS A 88 16.96 -20.87 -1.16
C CYS A 88 18.41 -21.09 -0.68
N THR A 89 18.82 -20.39 0.38
CA THR A 89 20.19 -20.48 0.93
C THR A 89 20.34 -21.52 2.03
N MET A 90 19.26 -22.20 2.42
CA MET A 90 19.32 -23.23 3.47
C MET A 90 20.17 -24.43 3.01
N PRO A 91 21.15 -24.88 3.83
CA PRO A 91 21.93 -26.06 3.50
C PRO A 91 21.01 -27.28 3.35
N ARG A 92 21.09 -27.97 2.20
CA ARG A 92 20.50 -29.31 2.07
C ARG A 92 21.25 -30.22 3.05
N ARG A 93 20.54 -30.75 4.05
CA ARG A 93 21.05 -31.89 4.81
C ARG A 93 21.17 -33.05 3.81
N SER A 94 22.40 -33.46 3.50
CA SER A 94 22.70 -34.75 2.88
C SER A 94 22.36 -35.88 3.84
#